data_AF-A0A3D4AAH3-F1
#
_entry.id   AF-A0A3D4AAH3-F1
#
_cell.length_a   1.000
_cell.length_b   1.000
_cell.length_c   1.000
_cell.angle_alpha   90.00
_cell.angle_beta   90.00
_cell.angle_gamma   90.00
#
_symmetry.space_group_name_H-M   'P 1'
#
loop_
_entity.id
_entity.type
_entity.pdbx_description
1 polymer ?
#
loop_
_entity_poly.entity_id
_entity_poly.type
_entity_poly.pdbx_seq_one_letter_code
_entity_poly.pdbx_strand_id
1 'polypeptide(L)'
;IGRNRSLRDPAAMEHERLTGDVGAGLDPCAAVQVVVQIDPGQSAEITFLLGQADDEEKARALVDRFRDPANVEAAFQETRHWWDRLLSTIQVETPELSTNFLLNRWLVYQTLSCRFWGRTALYQSSGAYGFRDQLQDVMALVHAAPDIARDHILRAAARQFVEGDVQHWWHSDSGAGVRTRISDDLLWLPFVTAHYVRTTGDASILDQMVPFLEAKPL
;
A
#
# COMPACT_ATOMS: atom_id res chain seq x y z
N ILE A 1 -11.90 27.18 -1.67
CA ILE A 1 -11.95 27.70 -0.27
C ILE A 1 -12.49 29.12 -0.23
N GLY A 2 -11.86 30.06 -0.94
CA GLY A 2 -12.27 31.47 -0.96
C GLY A 2 -11.34 32.34 -0.09
N ARG A 3 -11.23 33.62 -0.44
CA ARG A 3 -10.33 34.56 0.26
C ARG A 3 -10.77 34.72 1.72
N ASN A 4 -9.83 34.58 2.66
CA ASN A 4 -10.07 34.66 4.11
C ASN A 4 -11.02 33.57 4.67
N ARG A 5 -11.15 32.43 3.99
CA ARG A 5 -11.97 31.27 4.41
C ARG A 5 -11.10 30.09 4.83
N SER A 6 -11.70 28.98 5.25
CA SER A 6 -10.97 27.77 5.65
C SER A 6 -11.60 26.51 5.05
N LEU A 7 -10.91 25.37 5.16
CA LEU A 7 -11.48 24.06 4.78
C LEU A 7 -12.75 23.71 5.58
N ARG A 8 -12.89 24.23 6.81
CA ARG A 8 -14.06 24.01 7.68
C ARG A 8 -15.23 24.94 7.35
N ASP A 9 -14.96 26.04 6.65
CA ASP A 9 -15.95 27.07 6.32
C ASP A 9 -15.58 27.74 4.98
N PRO A 10 -15.72 27.01 3.86
CA PRO A 10 -15.36 27.53 2.54
C PRO A 10 -16.50 28.37 1.96
N ALA A 11 -16.17 29.47 1.27
CA ALA A 11 -17.14 30.34 0.58
C ALA A 11 -18.06 29.60 -0.39
N ALA A 12 -17.64 28.45 -0.92
CA ALA A 12 -18.46 27.64 -1.81
C ALA A 12 -19.80 27.20 -1.19
N MET A 13 -19.88 27.11 0.14
CA MET A 13 -21.13 26.75 0.86
C MET A 13 -22.17 27.87 0.87
N GLU A 14 -21.78 29.11 0.51
CA GLU A 14 -22.69 30.27 0.41
C GLU A 14 -23.31 30.39 -0.99
N HIS A 15 -22.93 29.52 -1.91
CA HIS A 15 -23.37 29.55 -3.31
C HIS A 15 -24.19 28.31 -3.64
N GLU A 16 -25.19 28.46 -4.52
CA GLU A 16 -26.00 27.33 -5.00
C GLU A 16 -25.16 26.34 -5.81
N ARG A 17 -24.12 26.82 -6.51
CA ARG A 17 -23.24 26.01 -7.36
C ARG A 17 -21.78 26.39 -7.17
N LEU A 18 -20.88 25.43 -7.37
CA LEU A 18 -19.44 25.68 -7.51
C LEU A 18 -19.16 26.61 -8.70
N THR A 19 -18.13 27.46 -8.59
CA THR A 19 -17.76 28.43 -9.63
C THR A 19 -17.22 27.77 -10.90
N GLY A 20 -16.70 26.54 -10.79
CA GLY A 20 -16.13 25.79 -11.93
C GLY A 20 -14.76 26.29 -12.37
N ASP A 21 -14.10 27.12 -11.57
CA ASP A 21 -12.79 27.68 -11.88
C ASP A 21 -11.73 26.57 -11.97
N VAL A 22 -11.05 26.52 -13.12
CA VAL A 22 -9.90 25.64 -13.37
C VAL A 22 -8.76 26.47 -13.95
N GLY A 23 -7.52 26.18 -13.58
CA GLY A 23 -6.39 26.97 -14.06
C GLY A 23 -5.04 26.45 -13.60
N ALA A 24 -4.01 26.79 -14.37
CA ALA A 24 -2.63 26.55 -14.01
C ALA A 24 -2.18 27.50 -12.88
N GLY A 25 -1.26 27.05 -12.03
CA GLY A 25 -0.71 27.85 -10.93
C GLY A 25 -1.63 27.98 -9.71
N LEU A 26 -2.76 27.28 -9.70
CA LEU A 26 -3.62 27.11 -8.52
C LEU A 26 -3.18 25.87 -7.73
N ASP A 27 -3.47 25.87 -6.43
CA ASP A 27 -3.34 24.65 -5.63
C ASP A 27 -4.28 23.56 -6.19
N PRO A 28 -3.78 22.34 -6.44
CA PRO A 28 -4.60 21.28 -7.03
C PRO A 28 -5.70 20.87 -6.07
N CYS A 29 -6.94 20.90 -6.56
CA CYS A 29 -8.12 20.51 -5.80
C CYS A 29 -9.17 19.96 -6.76
N ALA A 30 -9.85 18.89 -6.36
CA ALA A 30 -11.08 18.44 -6.99
C ALA A 30 -12.23 18.72 -6.01
N ALA A 31 -13.23 19.50 -6.46
CA ALA A 31 -14.43 19.81 -5.70
C ALA A 31 -15.66 19.30 -6.46
N VAL A 32 -16.49 18.51 -5.78
CA VAL A 32 -17.73 17.94 -6.32
C VAL A 32 -18.88 18.38 -5.41
N GLN A 33 -19.99 18.83 -6.01
CA GLN A 33 -21.20 19.21 -5.29
C GLN A 33 -22.38 18.39 -5.83
N VAL A 34 -23.12 17.77 -4.92
CA VAL A 34 -24.33 16.99 -5.23
C VAL A 34 -25.45 17.48 -4.33
N VAL A 35 -26.58 17.84 -4.93
CA VAL A 35 -27.79 18.22 -4.19
C VAL A 35 -28.67 16.99 -4.09
N VAL A 36 -29.01 16.59 -2.86
CA VAL A 36 -29.87 15.44 -2.59
C VAL A 36 -31.07 15.90 -1.78
N GLN A 37 -32.27 15.62 -2.27
CA GLN A 37 -33.51 15.79 -1.53
C GLN A 37 -33.84 14.47 -0.82
N ILE A 38 -34.02 14.52 0.51
CA ILE A 38 -34.37 13.36 1.33
C ILE A 38 -35.70 13.67 2.03
N ASP A 39 -36.75 12.94 1.65
CA ASP A 39 -38.08 13.09 2.24
C ASP A 39 -38.14 12.47 3.65
N PRO A 40 -39.14 12.82 4.49
CA PRO A 40 -39.28 12.26 5.83
C PRO A 40 -39.28 10.73 5.85
N GLY A 41 -38.36 10.14 6.62
CA GLY A 41 -38.21 8.68 6.75
C GLY A 41 -37.48 8.00 5.59
N GLN A 42 -37.04 8.74 4.56
CA GLN A 42 -36.21 8.20 3.48
C GLN A 42 -34.72 8.30 3.81
N SER A 43 -33.91 7.55 3.05
CA SER A 43 -32.45 7.62 3.08
C SER A 43 -31.90 7.66 1.66
N ALA A 44 -30.71 8.22 1.49
CA ALA A 44 -30.01 8.28 0.22
C ALA A 44 -28.57 7.80 0.41
N GLU A 45 -28.07 7.02 -0.55
CA GLU A 45 -26.68 6.56 -0.61
C GLU A 45 -25.97 7.26 -1.76
N ILE A 46 -24.76 7.75 -1.52
CA ILE A 46 -23.94 8.44 -2.51
C ILE A 46 -22.54 7.82 -2.48
N THR A 47 -22.10 7.32 -3.63
CA THR A 47 -20.73 6.82 -3.80
C THR A 47 -19.85 7.87 -4.45
N PHE A 48 -18.72 8.19 -3.81
CA PHE A 48 -17.66 8.99 -4.41
C PHE A 48 -16.47 8.10 -4.75
N LEU A 49 -15.98 8.21 -5.99
CA LEU A 49 -14.84 7.45 -6.47
C LEU A 49 -13.63 8.39 -6.57
N LEU A 50 -12.54 8.01 -5.91
CA LEU A 50 -11.25 8.66 -6.04
C LEU A 50 -10.22 7.60 -6.44
N GLY A 51 -9.46 7.87 -7.49
CA GLY A 51 -8.47 6.93 -7.99
C GLY A 51 -7.54 7.57 -9.01
N GLN A 52 -6.62 6.76 -9.51
CA GLN A 52 -5.69 7.11 -10.58
C GLN A 52 -5.70 6.01 -11.63
N ALA A 53 -5.40 6.37 -12.87
CA ALA A 53 -5.20 5.46 -13.98
C ALA A 53 -4.06 5.98 -14.85
N ASP A 54 -3.47 5.10 -15.67
CA ASP A 54 -2.35 5.47 -16.55
C ASP A 54 -2.74 6.52 -17.59
N ASP A 55 -4.02 6.54 -17.97
CA ASP A 55 -4.56 7.39 -19.02
C ASP A 55 -6.06 7.67 -18.79
N GLU A 56 -6.58 8.65 -19.54
CA GLU A 56 -7.96 9.11 -19.44
C GLU A 56 -8.98 8.02 -19.84
N GLU A 57 -8.66 7.19 -20.83
CA GLU A 57 -9.55 6.13 -21.30
C GLU A 57 -9.80 5.09 -20.20
N LYS A 58 -8.74 4.62 -19.55
CA LYS A 58 -8.83 3.72 -18.40
C LYS A 58 -9.55 4.36 -17.22
N ALA A 59 -9.31 5.66 -16.96
CA ALA A 59 -10.03 6.37 -15.91
C ALA A 59 -11.55 6.39 -16.19
N ARG A 60 -11.96 6.70 -17.43
CA ARG A 60 -13.38 6.68 -17.84
C ARG A 60 -13.98 5.28 -17.74
N ALA A 61 -13.25 4.24 -18.16
CA ALA A 61 -13.70 2.86 -18.03
C ALA A 61 -13.95 2.45 -16.57
N LEU A 62 -13.10 2.88 -15.63
CA LEU A 62 -13.32 2.66 -14.19
C LEU A 62 -14.55 3.41 -13.70
N VAL A 63 -14.72 4.68 -14.06
CA VAL A 63 -15.91 5.46 -13.70
C VAL A 63 -17.17 4.75 -14.20
N ASP A 64 -17.21 4.36 -15.47
CA ASP A 64 -18.39 3.74 -16.08
C ASP A 64 -18.72 2.38 -15.46
N ARG A 65 -17.69 1.58 -15.11
CA ARG A 65 -17.88 0.33 -14.37
C ARG A 65 -18.52 0.58 -13.00
N PHE A 66 -18.00 1.54 -12.24
CA PHE A 66 -18.45 1.79 -10.86
C PHE A 66 -19.65 2.75 -10.75
N ARG A 67 -20.23 3.18 -11.88
CA ARG A 67 -21.56 3.82 -11.89
C ARG A 67 -22.67 2.88 -11.43
N ASP A 68 -22.48 1.58 -11.61
CA ASP A 68 -23.40 0.57 -11.09
C ASP A 68 -23.09 0.31 -9.59
N PRO A 69 -24.01 0.61 -8.67
CA PRO A 69 -23.83 0.35 -7.24
C PRO A 69 -23.51 -1.12 -6.92
N ALA A 70 -23.98 -2.06 -7.74
CA ALA A 70 -23.68 -3.48 -7.55
C ALA A 70 -22.17 -3.75 -7.69
N ASN A 71 -21.47 -3.03 -8.57
CA ASN A 71 -20.02 -3.16 -8.72
C ASN A 71 -19.25 -2.55 -7.55
N VAL A 72 -19.77 -1.48 -6.94
CA VAL A 72 -19.20 -0.86 -5.73
C VAL A 72 -19.31 -1.84 -4.56
N GLU A 73 -20.50 -2.40 -4.35
CA GLU A 73 -20.73 -3.39 -3.28
C GLU A 73 -19.90 -4.66 -3.49
N ALA A 74 -19.83 -5.16 -4.73
CA ALA A 74 -19.01 -6.32 -5.05
C ALA A 74 -17.51 -6.08 -4.72
N ALA A 75 -16.96 -4.91 -5.10
CA ALA A 75 -15.57 -4.56 -4.78
C ALA A 75 -15.33 -4.37 -3.28
N PHE A 76 -16.32 -3.82 -2.56
CA PHE A 76 -16.26 -3.70 -1.10
C PHE A 76 -16.23 -5.08 -0.42
N GLN A 77 -17.10 -6.00 -0.83
CA GLN A 77 -17.12 -7.36 -0.30
C GLN A 77 -15.87 -8.16 -0.68
N GLU A 78 -15.36 -7.99 -1.90
CA GLU A 78 -14.08 -8.59 -2.31
C GLU A 78 -12.94 -8.14 -1.39
N THR A 79 -12.86 -6.83 -1.10
CA THR A 79 -11.86 -6.27 -0.20
C THR A 79 -11.98 -6.84 1.21
N ARG A 80 -13.21 -6.95 1.74
CA ARG A 80 -13.47 -7.54 3.05
C ARG A 80 -13.04 -9.01 3.10
N HIS A 81 -13.46 -9.81 2.12
CA HIS A 81 -13.11 -11.22 2.05
C HIS A 81 -11.60 -11.43 1.90
N TRP A 82 -10.92 -10.57 1.15
CA TRP A 82 -9.47 -10.63 1.00
C TRP A 82 -8.77 -10.41 2.35
N TRP A 83 -9.18 -9.38 3.10
CA TRP A 83 -8.67 -9.13 4.44
C TRP A 83 -9.02 -10.24 5.42
N ASP A 84 -10.25 -10.75 5.39
CA ASP A 84 -10.66 -11.83 6.28
C ASP A 84 -9.85 -13.11 6.02
N ARG A 85 -9.61 -13.49 4.76
CA ARG A 85 -8.74 -14.63 4.42
C ARG A 85 -7.33 -14.42 4.95
N LEU A 86 -6.73 -13.26 4.70
CA LEU A 86 -5.37 -12.98 5.14
C LEU A 86 -5.26 -13.02 6.67
N LEU A 87 -6.13 -12.29 7.37
CA LEU A 87 -6.07 -12.12 8.83
C LEU A 87 -6.56 -13.35 9.61
N SER A 88 -7.28 -14.27 9.00
CA SER A 88 -7.71 -15.52 9.65
C SER A 88 -6.74 -16.69 9.48
N THR A 89 -5.65 -16.52 8.72
CA THR A 89 -4.68 -17.62 8.48
C THR A 89 -4.04 -18.14 9.77
N ILE A 90 -3.72 -17.24 10.70
CA ILE A 90 -3.22 -17.57 12.03
C ILE A 90 -4.20 -16.99 13.04
N GLN A 91 -4.72 -17.84 13.91
CA GLN A 91 -5.57 -17.43 15.02
C GLN A 91 -5.04 -17.99 16.33
N VAL A 92 -4.97 -17.13 17.33
CA VAL A 92 -4.59 -17.43 18.70
C VAL A 92 -5.81 -17.21 19.59
N GLU A 93 -6.02 -18.17 20.49
CA GLU A 93 -7.01 -18.05 21.57
C GLU A 93 -6.27 -18.03 22.91
N THR A 94 -6.38 -16.91 23.60
CA THR A 94 -5.89 -16.72 24.96
C THR A 94 -7.05 -16.28 25.87
N PRO A 95 -6.90 -16.39 27.20
CA PRO A 95 -7.88 -15.86 28.14
C PRO A 95 -8.09 -14.34 28.05
N GLU A 96 -7.16 -13.60 27.42
CA GLU A 96 -7.20 -12.14 27.30
C GLU A 96 -7.67 -11.73 25.90
N LEU A 97 -8.92 -11.27 25.81
CA LEU A 97 -9.55 -10.95 24.53
C LEU A 97 -8.80 -9.85 23.75
N SER A 98 -8.21 -8.88 24.44
CA SER A 98 -7.42 -7.83 23.79
C SER A 98 -6.17 -8.38 23.06
N THR A 99 -5.54 -9.42 23.62
CA THR A 99 -4.40 -10.12 22.99
C THR A 99 -4.86 -10.83 21.72
N ASN A 100 -6.01 -11.51 21.77
CA ASN A 100 -6.58 -12.19 20.61
C ASN A 100 -6.87 -11.21 19.47
N PHE A 101 -7.46 -10.04 19.78
CA PHE A 101 -7.69 -9.00 18.77
C PHE A 101 -6.40 -8.44 18.16
N LEU A 102 -5.37 -8.23 18.99
CA LEU A 102 -4.11 -7.68 18.52
C LEU A 102 -3.40 -8.66 17.57
N LEU A 103 -3.25 -9.92 17.99
CA LEU A 103 -2.55 -10.95 17.22
C LEU A 103 -3.30 -11.37 15.95
N ASN A 104 -4.62 -11.58 16.04
CA ASN A 104 -5.41 -12.18 14.95
C ASN A 104 -5.89 -11.16 13.91
N ARG A 105 -5.69 -9.85 14.15
CA ARG A 105 -6.18 -8.79 13.25
C ARG A 105 -5.12 -7.70 13.10
N TRP A 106 -4.81 -6.98 14.17
CA TRP A 106 -4.14 -5.69 14.05
C TRP A 106 -2.66 -5.75 13.71
N LEU A 107 -1.89 -6.69 14.27
CA LEU A 107 -0.44 -6.75 13.99
C LEU A 107 -0.16 -7.12 12.53
N VAL A 108 -0.83 -8.14 12.00
CA VAL A 108 -0.66 -8.54 10.60
C VAL A 108 -1.16 -7.43 9.65
N TYR A 109 -2.31 -6.82 9.97
CA TYR A 109 -2.82 -5.67 9.23
C TYR A 109 -1.82 -4.50 9.21
N GLN A 110 -1.24 -4.14 10.36
CA GLN A 110 -0.28 -3.04 10.46
C GLN A 110 1.01 -3.35 9.68
N THR A 111 1.51 -4.58 9.76
CA THR A 111 2.68 -5.00 8.99
C THR A 111 2.44 -4.82 7.49
N LEU A 112 1.29 -5.28 6.97
CA LEU A 112 1.04 -5.18 5.54
C LEU A 112 0.68 -3.75 5.12
N SER A 113 -0.32 -3.14 5.76
CA SER A 113 -0.84 -1.83 5.37
C SER A 113 0.17 -0.70 5.63
N CYS A 114 0.77 -0.64 6.81
CA CYS A 114 1.62 0.49 7.20
C CYS A 114 3.07 0.25 6.82
N ARG A 115 3.62 -0.91 7.21
CA ARG A 115 5.06 -1.18 7.07
C ARG A 115 5.45 -1.57 5.65
N PHE A 116 4.67 -2.43 5.01
CA PHE A 116 5.01 -2.94 3.68
C PHE A 116 4.45 -2.08 2.53
N TRP A 117 3.15 -1.73 2.55
CA TRP A 117 2.52 -0.92 1.51
C TRP A 117 2.69 0.58 1.72
N GLY A 118 2.45 1.05 2.94
CA GLY A 118 2.67 2.46 3.27
C GLY A 118 4.15 2.82 3.34
N ARG A 119 5.02 1.86 3.66
CA ARG A 119 6.45 2.07 3.97
C ARG A 119 6.62 3.26 4.91
N THR A 120 5.72 3.32 5.90
CA THR A 120 5.60 4.43 6.82
C THR A 120 5.59 3.98 8.27
N ALA A 121 6.37 4.68 9.09
CA ALA A 121 6.37 4.61 10.55
C ALA A 121 6.93 5.94 11.09
N LEU A 122 6.92 6.11 12.42
CA LEU A 122 7.37 7.34 13.08
C LEU A 122 8.76 7.83 12.61
N TYR A 123 9.66 6.92 12.22
CA TYR A 123 11.01 7.22 11.76
C TYR A 123 11.29 6.85 10.30
N GLN A 124 10.26 6.50 9.53
CA GLN A 124 10.38 6.10 8.13
C GLN A 124 9.20 6.71 7.37
N SER A 125 9.42 7.81 6.64
CA SER A 125 8.33 8.53 5.94
C SER A 125 8.64 8.83 4.47
N SER A 126 9.63 8.15 3.89
CA SER A 126 10.07 8.39 2.51
C SER A 126 9.25 7.65 1.46
N GLY A 127 8.49 6.62 1.85
CA GLY A 127 7.80 5.72 0.92
C GLY A 127 8.75 4.82 0.12
N ALA A 128 10.06 4.86 0.40
CA ALA A 128 11.07 3.99 -0.20
C ALA A 128 11.07 2.61 0.49
N TYR A 129 11.48 1.58 -0.26
CA TYR A 129 11.83 0.30 0.33
C TYR A 129 13.18 0.40 1.01
N GLY A 130 13.26 0.01 2.28
CA GLY A 130 14.51 -0.32 2.95
C GLY A 130 14.84 -1.79 2.70
N PHE A 131 16.12 -2.09 2.44
CA PHE A 131 16.59 -3.45 2.15
C PHE A 131 16.28 -4.37 3.32
N ARG A 132 16.82 -4.04 4.49
CA ARG A 132 16.49 -4.73 5.74
C ARG A 132 15.01 -4.65 6.09
N ASP A 133 14.45 -3.44 6.12
CA ASP A 133 13.16 -3.19 6.76
C ASP A 133 12.06 -4.08 6.17
N GLN A 134 11.90 -4.05 4.85
CA GLN A 134 10.83 -4.82 4.23
C GLN A 134 11.18 -6.31 4.08
N LEU A 135 12.45 -6.70 4.07
CA LEU A 135 12.82 -8.11 4.22
C LEU A 135 12.38 -8.64 5.60
N GLN A 136 12.58 -7.86 6.65
CA GLN A 136 12.12 -8.20 8.00
C GLN A 136 10.58 -8.19 8.10
N ASP A 137 9.92 -7.17 7.53
CA ASP A 137 8.45 -7.04 7.59
C ASP A 137 7.75 -8.24 6.92
N VAL A 138 8.24 -8.73 5.77
CA VAL A 138 7.60 -9.87 5.08
C VAL A 138 7.74 -11.20 5.79
N MET A 139 8.67 -11.34 6.76
CA MET A 139 8.76 -12.56 7.58
C MET A 139 7.45 -12.82 8.34
N ALA A 140 6.80 -11.77 8.84
CA ALA A 140 5.52 -11.89 9.54
C ALA A 140 4.36 -12.27 8.60
N LEU A 141 4.56 -12.20 7.28
CA LEU A 141 3.56 -12.50 6.26
C LEU A 141 3.75 -13.89 5.63
N VAL A 142 4.84 -14.60 5.90
CA VAL A 142 5.17 -15.86 5.20
C VAL A 142 4.05 -16.90 5.27
N HIS A 143 3.30 -16.95 6.37
CA HIS A 143 2.14 -17.84 6.50
C HIS A 143 0.88 -17.31 5.82
N ALA A 144 0.56 -16.02 6.01
CA ALA A 144 -0.70 -15.42 5.59
C ALA A 144 -0.72 -14.93 4.14
N ALA A 145 0.45 -14.59 3.59
CA ALA A 145 0.64 -14.09 2.24
C ALA A 145 2.06 -14.45 1.73
N PRO A 146 2.37 -15.75 1.55
CA PRO A 146 3.67 -16.21 1.08
C PRO A 146 4.08 -15.58 -0.25
N ASP A 147 3.14 -15.30 -1.14
CA ASP A 147 3.42 -14.70 -2.45
C ASP A 147 4.00 -13.28 -2.30
N ILE A 148 3.48 -12.48 -1.36
CA ILE A 148 4.01 -11.14 -1.05
C ILE A 148 5.46 -11.24 -0.54
N ALA A 149 5.74 -12.23 0.32
CA ALA A 149 7.09 -12.47 0.81
C ALA A 149 8.04 -12.90 -0.31
N ARG A 150 7.59 -13.82 -1.17
CA ARG A 150 8.34 -14.31 -2.34
C ARG A 150 8.71 -13.15 -3.27
N ASP A 151 7.72 -12.36 -3.65
CA ASP A 151 7.90 -11.23 -4.57
C ASP A 151 8.86 -10.19 -4.00
N HIS A 152 8.80 -9.92 -2.70
CA HIS A 152 9.71 -8.96 -2.07
C HIS A 152 11.13 -9.51 -1.93
N ILE A 153 11.31 -10.79 -1.64
CA ILE A 153 12.63 -11.43 -1.62
C ILE A 153 13.31 -11.27 -2.98
N LEU A 154 12.59 -11.58 -4.08
CA LEU A 154 13.12 -11.41 -5.43
C LEU A 154 13.38 -9.93 -5.77
N ARG A 155 12.51 -9.03 -5.31
CA ARG A 155 12.70 -7.58 -5.46
C ARG A 155 13.96 -7.11 -4.77
N ALA A 156 14.24 -7.56 -3.55
CA ALA A 156 15.44 -7.22 -2.80
C ALA A 156 16.70 -7.87 -3.40
N ALA A 157 16.61 -9.11 -3.88
CA ALA A 157 17.71 -9.79 -4.58
C ALA A 157 18.14 -9.00 -5.84
N ALA A 158 17.19 -8.41 -6.57
CA ALA A 158 17.47 -7.52 -7.70
C ALA A 158 18.12 -6.17 -7.32
N ARG A 159 18.37 -5.92 -6.02
CA ARG A 159 19.03 -4.70 -5.50
C ARG A 159 20.45 -4.96 -4.99
N GLN A 160 20.99 -6.13 -5.29
CA GLN A 160 22.40 -6.45 -5.06
C GLN A 160 23.27 -5.88 -6.20
N PHE A 161 24.51 -5.54 -5.87
CA PHE A 161 25.56 -5.22 -6.84
C PHE A 161 26.48 -6.43 -7.06
N VAL A 162 27.20 -6.44 -8.17
CA VAL A 162 28.14 -7.53 -8.52
C VAL A 162 29.24 -7.70 -7.46
N GLU A 163 29.60 -6.63 -6.75
CA GLU A 163 30.57 -6.66 -5.66
C GLU A 163 30.04 -7.32 -4.36
N GLY A 164 28.73 -7.64 -4.29
CA GLY A 164 28.10 -8.37 -3.20
C GLY A 164 27.42 -7.51 -2.13
N ASP A 165 27.53 -6.18 -2.21
CA ASP A 165 26.76 -5.23 -1.40
C ASP A 165 25.45 -4.82 -2.09
N VAL A 166 24.67 -3.93 -1.46
CA VAL A 166 23.27 -3.68 -1.83
C VAL A 166 22.89 -2.20 -1.77
N GLN A 167 21.78 -1.84 -2.42
CA GLN A 167 21.11 -0.57 -2.09
C GLN A 167 20.48 -0.69 -0.70
N HIS A 168 20.87 0.16 0.23
CA HIS A 168 20.31 0.25 1.59
C HIS A 168 18.82 0.60 1.56
N TRP A 169 18.43 1.51 0.66
CA TRP A 169 17.03 1.79 0.33
C TRP A 169 16.88 2.23 -1.13
N TRP A 170 15.68 2.09 -1.69
CA TRP A 170 15.33 2.54 -3.04
C TRP A 170 13.84 2.91 -3.21
N HIS A 171 13.55 3.81 -4.15
CA HIS A 171 12.19 4.06 -4.63
C HIS A 171 11.81 3.03 -5.71
N SER A 172 10.60 2.46 -5.63
CA SER A 172 10.13 1.44 -6.58
C SER A 172 10.12 1.92 -8.02
N ASP A 173 9.71 3.17 -8.23
CA ASP A 173 9.32 3.65 -9.56
C ASP A 173 10.54 4.08 -10.38
N SER A 174 11.51 4.74 -9.72
CA SER A 174 12.73 5.22 -10.37
C SER A 174 13.93 4.29 -10.17
N GLY A 175 13.88 3.40 -9.17
CA GLY A 175 15.05 2.64 -8.72
C GLY A 175 16.12 3.49 -8.03
N ALA A 176 15.91 4.80 -7.88
CA ALA A 176 16.83 5.69 -7.19
C ALA A 176 16.92 5.29 -5.72
N GLY A 177 18.14 5.19 -5.23
CA GLY A 177 18.42 4.65 -3.91
C GLY A 177 19.84 4.93 -3.47
N VAL A 178 20.18 4.51 -2.26
CA VAL A 178 21.50 4.76 -1.67
C VAL A 178 22.22 3.44 -1.47
N ARG A 179 23.43 3.32 -2.01
CA ARG A 179 24.38 2.23 -1.74
C ARG A 179 25.21 2.62 -0.51
N THR A 180 25.29 1.76 0.51
CA THR A 180 26.04 2.07 1.75
C THR A 180 26.89 0.87 2.21
N ARG A 181 27.74 1.09 3.22
CA ARG A 181 28.52 0.02 3.89
C ARG A 181 27.83 -0.50 5.17
N ILE A 182 26.52 -0.30 5.34
CA ILE A 182 25.78 -0.81 6.49
C ILE A 182 25.83 -2.34 6.45
N SER A 183 26.52 -2.93 7.43
CA SER A 183 26.95 -4.32 7.34
C SER A 183 25.82 -5.31 7.56
N ASP A 184 24.75 -4.94 8.28
CA ASP A 184 23.67 -5.86 8.57
C ASP A 184 22.72 -6.07 7.38
N ASP A 185 22.66 -5.14 6.42
CA ASP A 185 21.85 -5.29 5.19
C ASP A 185 22.11 -6.62 4.49
N LEU A 186 23.38 -7.06 4.46
CA LEU A 186 23.84 -8.25 3.75
C LEU A 186 23.34 -9.57 4.37
N LEU A 187 22.90 -9.52 5.64
CA LEU A 187 22.47 -10.71 6.37
C LEU A 187 20.99 -11.02 6.17
N TRP A 188 20.18 -10.02 5.83
CA TRP A 188 18.73 -10.15 5.80
C TRP A 188 18.23 -10.99 4.62
N LEU A 189 18.78 -10.81 3.42
CA LEU A 189 18.33 -11.54 2.24
C LEU A 189 18.50 -13.07 2.40
N PRO A 190 19.68 -13.61 2.75
CA PRO A 190 19.83 -15.05 2.95
C PRO A 190 19.00 -15.56 4.14
N PHE A 191 18.92 -14.80 5.23
CA PHE A 191 18.13 -15.19 6.41
C PHE A 191 16.64 -15.33 6.10
N VAL A 192 16.06 -14.32 5.46
CA VAL A 192 14.63 -14.26 5.11
C VAL A 192 14.29 -15.27 4.01
N THR A 193 15.16 -15.42 3.00
CA THR A 193 14.97 -16.45 1.96
C THR A 193 14.96 -17.85 2.57
N ALA A 194 15.91 -18.14 3.47
CA ALA A 194 15.94 -19.44 4.13
C ALA A 194 14.73 -19.66 5.06
N HIS A 195 14.25 -18.61 5.73
CA HIS A 195 13.01 -18.67 6.52
C HIS A 195 11.78 -18.93 5.63
N TYR A 196 11.69 -18.27 4.48
CA TYR A 196 10.63 -18.50 3.49
C TYR A 196 10.62 -19.96 3.02
N VAL A 197 11.74 -20.46 2.49
CA VAL A 197 11.84 -21.83 1.97
C VAL A 197 11.51 -22.87 3.04
N ARG A 198 12.01 -22.70 4.27
CA ARG A 198 11.71 -23.62 5.37
C ARG A 198 10.23 -23.64 5.76
N THR A 199 9.55 -22.50 5.63
CA THR A 199 8.16 -22.35 6.06
C THR A 199 7.18 -22.76 4.97
N THR A 200 7.46 -22.42 3.71
CA THR A 200 6.55 -22.68 2.56
C THR A 200 6.88 -23.95 1.81
N GLY A 201 8.12 -24.43 1.88
CA GLY A 201 8.63 -25.51 1.04
C GLY A 201 8.95 -25.09 -0.41
N ASP A 202 8.73 -23.83 -0.79
CA ASP A 202 9.01 -23.34 -2.15
C ASP A 202 10.50 -23.11 -2.36
N ALA A 203 11.23 -24.17 -2.69
CA ALA A 203 12.64 -24.08 -3.07
C ALA A 203 12.85 -23.45 -4.45
N SER A 204 11.82 -23.36 -5.29
CA SER A 204 11.93 -22.83 -6.67
C SER A 204 12.31 -21.34 -6.72
N ILE A 205 12.14 -20.62 -5.61
CA ILE A 205 12.62 -19.24 -5.46
C ILE A 205 14.14 -19.15 -5.66
N LEU A 206 14.90 -20.19 -5.30
CA LEU A 206 16.36 -20.22 -5.40
C LEU A 206 16.85 -20.37 -6.85
N ASP A 207 15.98 -20.84 -7.74
CA ASP A 207 16.27 -21.01 -9.17
C ASP A 207 15.89 -19.75 -9.99
N GLN A 208 15.34 -18.72 -9.34
CA GLN A 208 14.91 -17.50 -10.03
C GLN A 208 16.12 -16.65 -10.42
N MET A 209 16.15 -16.24 -11.69
CA MET A 209 17.17 -15.34 -12.19
C MET A 209 16.73 -13.88 -12.02
N VAL A 210 17.50 -13.11 -11.27
CA VAL A 210 17.32 -11.67 -11.09
C VAL A 210 18.61 -10.92 -11.44
N PRO A 211 18.53 -9.70 -12.01
CA PRO A 211 19.71 -8.94 -12.38
C PRO A 211 20.41 -8.32 -11.18
N PHE A 212 21.73 -8.16 -11.28
CA PHE A 212 22.49 -7.26 -10.41
C PHE A 212 22.40 -5.82 -10.90
N LEU A 213 22.57 -4.87 -9.98
CA LEU A 213 22.79 -3.47 -10.28
C LEU A 213 24.27 -3.20 -10.61
N GLU A 214 24.50 -2.18 -11.42
CA GLU A 214 25.83 -1.68 -11.74
C GLU A 214 25.99 -0.25 -11.21
N ALA A 215 27.04 -0.01 -10.44
CA ALA A 215 27.45 1.33 -10.00
C ALA A 215 28.95 1.32 -9.66
N LYS A 216 29.55 2.51 -9.52
CA LYS A 216 30.93 2.61 -9.02
C LYS A 216 31.03 1.94 -7.64
N PRO A 217 32.10 1.18 -7.36
CA PRO A 217 32.35 0.64 -6.03
C PRO A 217 32.38 1.74 -4.96
N LEU A 218 31.93 1.41 -3.75
CA LEU A 218 31.96 2.30 -2.58
C LEU A 218 33.38 2.57 -2.06
#